data_AF-A0A9X9BHM7-F1
#
_entry.id   AF-A0A9X9BHM7-F1
#
_cell.length_a   1.000
_cell.length_b   1.000
_cell.length_c   1.000
_cell.angle_alpha   90.00
_cell.angle_beta   90.00
_cell.angle_gamma   90.00
#
_symmetry.space_group_name_H-M   'P 1'
#
loop_
_entity.id
_entity.type
_entity.pdbx_description
1 polymer ?
#
loop_
_entity_poly.entity_id
_entity_poly.type
_entity_poly.pdbx_seq_one_letter_code
_entity_poly.pdbx_strand_id
1 'polypeptide(L)'
;MERLANDDLSFNWIRRGRIDADGWSDNWFGEDIPLGEEREAYRIEIWRNDTLVRASQALAPSWIYGAAVRQADIGDAAFGAAFQFRVAMIGAKSGPGDFACLDVPAMIN
;
A
#
# COMPACT_ATOMS: atom_id res chain seq x y z
N MET A 1 -9.88 5.76 -1.12
CA MET A 1 -9.10 6.93 -1.58
C MET A 1 -9.97 8.16 -1.34
N GLU A 2 -9.39 9.22 -0.81
CA GLU A 2 -10.05 10.51 -0.59
C GLU A 2 -9.17 11.64 -1.16
N ARG A 3 -9.79 12.69 -1.69
CA ARG A 3 -9.09 13.92 -2.07
C ARG A 3 -9.17 14.94 -0.93
N LEU A 4 -8.01 15.46 -0.54
CA LEU A 4 -7.91 16.49 0.49
C LEU A 4 -8.10 17.90 -0.11
N ALA A 5 -8.30 18.91 0.74
CA ALA A 5 -8.56 20.29 0.31
C ALA A 5 -7.41 20.93 -0.51
N ASN A 6 -6.21 20.36 -0.42
CA ASN A 6 -5.01 20.78 -1.15
C ASN A 6 -4.73 19.92 -2.41
N ASP A 7 -5.72 19.17 -2.89
CA ASP A 7 -5.63 18.23 -4.02
C ASP A 7 -4.67 17.05 -3.82
N ASP A 8 -4.21 16.82 -2.60
CA ASP A 8 -3.52 15.58 -2.24
C ASP A 8 -4.48 14.40 -2.25
N LEU A 9 -3.95 13.23 -2.59
CA LEU A 9 -4.69 11.99 -2.52
C LEU A 9 -4.31 11.20 -1.28
N SER A 10 -5.30 10.97 -0.41
CA SER A 10 -5.19 10.12 0.76
C SER A 10 -5.61 8.69 0.41
N PHE A 11 -4.66 7.77 0.49
CA PHE A 11 -4.89 6.34 0.41
C PHE A 11 -4.88 5.78 1.84
N ASN A 12 -5.91 5.00 2.16
CA ASN A 12 -6.04 4.26 3.41
C ASN A 12 -6.41 2.83 3.04
N TRP A 13 -5.85 1.87 3.75
CA TRP A 13 -6.15 0.46 3.55
C TRP A 13 -6.23 -0.24 4.91
N ILE A 14 -6.79 -1.45 4.89
CA ILE A 14 -6.83 -2.29 6.09
C ILE A 14 -5.53 -3.10 6.10
N ARG A 15 -4.81 -3.07 7.23
CA ARG A 15 -3.68 -3.99 7.45
C ARG A 15 -4.20 -5.42 7.35
N ARG A 16 -3.66 -6.20 6.40
CA ARG A 16 -3.93 -7.64 6.36
C ARG A 16 -3.08 -8.30 7.45
N GLY A 17 -3.71 -8.78 8.51
CA GLY A 17 -3.07 -9.74 9.42
C GLY A 17 -2.85 -11.06 8.70
N ARG A 18 -1.93 -11.91 9.20
CA ARG A 18 -1.79 -13.27 8.67
C ARG A 18 -3.16 -13.97 8.73
N ILE A 19 -3.56 -14.62 7.63
CA ILE A 19 -4.44 -15.79 7.70
C ILE A 19 -3.60 -16.84 8.43
N ASP A 20 -3.65 -16.86 9.76
CA ASP A 20 -3.12 -17.95 10.59
C ASP A 20 -3.86 -17.90 11.92
N ALA A 21 -5.11 -18.37 11.90
CA ALA A 21 -5.80 -18.83 13.11
C ALA A 21 -7.08 -19.61 12.76
N ASP A 22 -7.03 -20.58 11.83
CA ASP A 22 -8.02 -21.67 11.84
C ASP A 22 -7.38 -23.05 11.60
N GLY A 23 -7.04 -23.71 12.70
CA GLY A 23 -6.57 -25.08 12.66
C GLY A 23 -6.14 -25.50 14.05
N TRP A 24 -7.10 -25.95 14.85
CA TRP A 24 -6.88 -26.62 16.12
C TRP A 24 -5.72 -27.62 16.04
N SER A 25 -4.70 -27.42 16.88
CA SER A 25 -3.90 -28.54 17.37
C SER A 25 -3.51 -28.25 18.81
N ASP A 26 -4.03 -29.09 19.69
CA ASP A 26 -3.63 -29.23 21.07
C ASP A 26 -2.10 -29.33 21.19
N ASN A 27 -1.44 -28.26 21.61
CA ASN A 27 -0.09 -28.38 22.17
C ASN A 27 0.12 -27.30 23.23
N TRP A 28 -0.39 -27.60 24.42
CA TRP A 28 0.10 -27.00 25.66
C TRP A 28 1.53 -27.50 25.86
N PHE A 29 2.46 -26.57 26.12
CA PHE A 29 3.93 -26.71 26.22
C PHE A 29 4.69 -26.52 24.89
N GLY A 30 5.50 -25.45 24.86
CA GLY A 30 6.72 -25.46 24.07
C GLY A 30 7.00 -24.16 23.36
N GLU A 31 7.92 -23.41 23.98
CA GLU A 31 8.89 -22.57 23.29
C GLU A 31 8.41 -21.19 22.83
N ASP A 32 9.05 -20.17 23.43
CA ASP A 32 9.08 -18.79 22.97
C ASP A 32 9.09 -18.74 21.44
N ILE A 33 7.96 -18.41 20.83
CA ILE A 33 7.96 -17.86 19.48
C ILE A 33 8.70 -16.53 19.65
N PRO A 34 9.89 -16.31 19.07
CA PRO A 34 10.43 -14.98 19.05
C PRO A 34 9.45 -14.17 18.22
N LEU A 35 8.67 -13.34 18.93
CA LEU A 35 7.98 -12.16 18.43
C LEU A 35 9.05 -11.28 17.78
N GLY A 36 9.52 -11.69 16.60
CA GLY A 36 10.22 -10.80 15.70
C GLY A 36 9.17 -9.82 15.26
N GLU A 37 9.02 -8.74 16.04
CA GLU A 37 8.05 -7.67 15.82
C GLU A 37 7.99 -7.39 14.32
N GLU A 38 6.84 -7.67 13.71
CA GLU A 38 6.57 -7.20 12.37
C GLU A 38 6.62 -5.66 12.45
N ARG A 39 7.75 -5.07 12.06
CA ARG A 39 7.80 -3.63 11.79
C ARG A 39 6.78 -3.37 10.70
N GLU A 40 5.72 -2.67 11.06
CA GLU A 40 4.67 -2.32 10.12
C GLU A 40 5.27 -1.41 9.04
N ALA A 41 5.42 -1.98 7.85
CA ALA A 41 5.95 -1.29 6.69
C ALA A 41 5.21 -1.78 5.45
N TYR A 42 4.95 -0.85 4.53
CA TYR A 42 4.25 -1.11 3.29
C TYR A 42 5.09 -0.65 2.12
N ARG A 43 5.14 -1.46 1.07
CA ARG A 43 5.65 -1.07 -0.25
C ARG A 43 4.49 -0.49 -1.03
N ILE A 44 4.65 0.72 -1.51
CA ILE A 44 3.67 1.43 -2.33
C ILE A 44 4.25 1.62 -3.72
N GLU A 45 3.44 1.36 -4.73
CA GLU A 45 3.81 1.55 -6.12
C GLU A 45 2.72 2.28 -6.88
N ILE A 46 3.15 3.24 -7.71
CA ILE A 46 2.30 3.91 -8.70
C ILE A 46 2.73 3.44 -10.07
N TRP A 47 1.78 2.85 -10.79
CA TRP A 47 1.97 2.34 -12.14
C TRP A 47 1.12 3.16 -13.12
N ARG A 48 1.70 3.49 -14.27
CA ARG A 48 1.00 4.15 -15.37
C ARG A 48 1.36 3.46 -16.66
N ASN A 49 0.37 2.98 -17.42
CA ASN A 49 0.59 2.27 -18.69
C ASN A 49 1.68 1.19 -18.54
N ASP A 50 1.54 0.33 -17.52
CA ASP A 50 2.50 -0.73 -17.17
C ASP A 50 3.93 -0.28 -16.84
N THR A 51 4.14 1.03 -16.63
CA THR A 51 5.42 1.60 -16.19
C THR A 51 5.33 1.98 -14.71
N LEU A 52 6.25 1.48 -13.89
CA LEU A 52 6.43 1.91 -12.51
C LEU A 52 6.98 3.35 -12.50
N VAL A 53 6.16 4.31 -12.08
CA VAL A 53 6.55 5.73 -12.03
C VAL A 53 6.97 6.17 -10.63
N ARG A 54 6.50 5.47 -9.58
CA ARG A 54 6.91 5.72 -8.20
C ARG A 54 6.93 4.44 -7.38
N ALA A 55 7.97 4.31 -6.57
CA ALA A 55 8.04 3.39 -5.44
C ALA A 55 8.25 4.19 -4.14
N SER A 56 7.47 3.89 -3.10
CA SER A 56 7.58 4.51 -1.79
C SER A 56 7.39 3.47 -0.67
N GLN A 57 7.73 3.86 0.55
CA GLN A 57 7.39 3.11 1.76
C GLN A 57 6.47 3.93 2.66
N ALA A 58 5.58 3.26 3.37
CA ALA A 58 4.79 3.82 4.46
C ALA A 58 4.95 2.96 5.71
N LEU A 59 4.93 3.60 6.89
CA LEU A 59 5.04 2.94 8.20
C LEU A 59 3.69 2.88 8.94
N ALA A 60 2.62 3.23 8.23
CA ALA A 60 1.23 3.23 8.69
C ALA A 60 0.36 2.75 7.52
N PRO A 61 -0.88 2.29 7.77
CA PRO A 61 -1.78 1.80 6.72
C PRO A 61 -2.46 2.97 5.96
N SER A 62 -1.69 4.02 5.73
CA SER A 62 -2.08 5.22 5.01
C SER A 62 -0.88 5.84 4.30
N TRP A 63 -1.15 6.51 3.18
CA TRP A 63 -0.14 7.25 2.44
C TRP A 63 -0.77 8.41 1.67
N ILE A 64 -0.05 9.54 1.65
CA ILE A 64 -0.46 10.74 0.94
C ILE A 64 0.34 10.83 -0.36
N TYR A 65 -0.38 10.82 -1.47
CA TYR A 65 0.19 11.14 -2.78
C TYR A 65 0.00 12.62 -3.06
N GLY A 66 1.03 13.40 -2.70
CA GLY A 66 0.99 14.85 -2.80
C GLY A 66 0.74 15.35 -4.22
N ALA A 67 -0.05 16.42 -4.37
CA ALA A 67 -0.45 16.95 -5.68
C ALA A 67 0.74 17.30 -6.58
N ALA A 68 1.76 17.99 -6.04
CA ALA A 68 2.96 18.35 -6.80
C ALA A 68 3.80 17.13 -7.22
N VAL A 69 3.85 16.10 -6.36
CA VAL A 69 4.56 14.85 -6.65
C VAL A 69 3.83 14.07 -7.74
N ARG A 70 2.50 13.96 -7.62
CA ARG A 70 1.64 13.35 -8.62
C ARG A 70 1.75 14.05 -9.97
N GLN A 71 1.78 15.39 -9.97
CA GLN A 71 2.00 16.18 -11.18
C GLN A 71 3.34 15.83 -11.85
N ALA A 72 4.41 15.64 -11.07
CA ALA A 72 5.72 15.27 -11.61
C ALA A 72 5.76 13.82 -12.17
N ASP A 73 5.10 12.87 -11.50
CA ASP A 73 5.16 11.45 -11.89
C ASP A 73 4.24 11.10 -13.06
N ILE A 74 3.03 11.69 -13.09
CA ILE A 74 1.98 11.31 -14.05
C ILE A 74 1.42 12.49 -14.85
N GLY A 75 1.93 13.70 -14.68
CA GLY A 75 1.54 14.89 -15.46
C GLY A 75 0.12 15.38 -15.18
N ASP A 76 -0.38 15.11 -13.99
CA ASP A 76 -1.78 15.32 -13.63
C ASP A 76 -2.14 16.72 -13.10
N ALA A 77 -2.66 17.60 -13.97
CA ALA A 77 -3.08 18.94 -13.54
C ALA A 77 -4.38 18.93 -12.71
N ALA A 78 -5.25 17.91 -12.82
CA ALA A 78 -6.54 17.81 -12.12
C ALA A 78 -7.30 16.47 -12.35
N PHE A 79 -6.66 15.31 -12.21
CA PHE A 79 -7.15 13.93 -12.49
C PHE A 79 -7.30 13.48 -13.96
N GLY A 80 -6.58 14.07 -14.91
CA GLY A 80 -6.66 13.69 -16.33
C GLY A 80 -5.96 12.37 -16.70
N ALA A 81 -5.10 11.83 -15.84
CA ALA A 81 -4.31 10.64 -16.14
C ALA A 81 -4.70 9.45 -15.24
N ALA A 82 -5.16 8.36 -15.85
CA ALA A 82 -5.38 7.10 -15.14
C ALA A 82 -4.05 6.51 -14.65
N PHE A 83 -4.07 5.90 -13.47
CA PHE A 83 -2.93 5.19 -12.89
C PHE A 83 -3.42 4.08 -11.96
N GLN A 84 -2.52 3.18 -11.59
CA GLN A 84 -2.80 2.12 -10.64
C GLN A 84 -1.98 2.31 -9.38
N PHE A 85 -2.66 2.33 -8.23
CA PHE A 85 -2.06 2.29 -6.91
C PHE A 85 -1.93 0.83 -6.48
N ARG A 86 -0.73 0.41 -6.09
CA ARG A 86 -0.48 -0.92 -5.51
C ARG A 86 0.13 -0.78 -4.13
N VAL A 87 -0.30 -1.62 -3.20
CA VAL A 87 0.28 -1.69 -1.85
C VAL A 87 0.45 -3.13 -1.38
N ALA A 88 1.61 -3.43 -0.80
CA ALA A 88 1.91 -4.72 -0.18
C ALA A 88 2.54 -4.51 1.20
N MET A 89 2.16 -5.32 2.18
CA MET A 89 2.84 -5.34 3.48
C MET A 89 4.22 -5.98 3.32
N ILE A 90 5.25 -5.39 3.93
CA ILE A 90 6.62 -5.88 3.90
C ILE A 90 6.82 -6.81 5.10
N GLY A 91 6.96 -8.10 4.83
CA GLY A 91 7.32 -9.08 5.84
C GLY A 91 8.82 -9.03 6.15
N ALA A 92 9.19 -9.14 7.43
CA ALA A 92 10.58 -9.01 7.89
C ALA A 92 11.56 -10.02 7.26
N LYS A 93 11.07 -11.19 6.82
CA LYS A 93 11.89 -12.27 6.23
C LYS A 93 11.72 -12.44 4.72
N SER A 94 10.56 -12.07 4.19
CA SER A 94 10.16 -12.43 2.82
C SER A 94 10.08 -11.23 1.86
N GLY A 95 10.23 -9.99 2.36
CA GLY A 95 10.00 -8.79 1.55
C GLY A 95 8.51 -8.48 1.37
N PRO A 96 8.12 -7.67 0.36
CA PRO A 96 6.71 -7.37 0.09
C PRO A 96 5.91 -8.65 -0.20
N GLY A 97 4.77 -8.81 0.48
CA GLY A 97 3.79 -9.85 0.18
C GLY A 97 2.95 -9.52 -1.05
N ASP A 98 1.78 -10.15 -1.16
CA ASP A 98 0.86 -9.88 -2.27
C ASP A 98 0.40 -8.42 -2.30
N PHE A 99 0.42 -7.84 -3.49
CA PHE A 99 -0.06 -6.48 -3.71
C PHE A 99 -1.59 -6.47 -3.80
N ALA A 100 -2.21 -5.62 -2.98
CA ALA A 100 -3.54 -5.11 -3.26
C ALA A 100 -3.43 -4.00 -4.31
N CYS A 101 -4.32 -4.02 -5.29
CA CYS A 101 -4.34 -3.06 -6.40
C CYS A 101 -5.63 -2.23 -6.39
N LEU A 102 -5.51 -0.95 -6.71
CA LEU A 102 -6.60 -0.03 -6.95
C LEU A 102 -6.34 0.72 -8.26
N ASP A 103 -7.17 0.47 -9.27
CA ASP A 103 -7.18 1.28 -10.49
C ASP A 103 -7.86 2.62 -10.23
N VAL A 104 -7.12 3.70 -10.45
CA VAL A 104 -7.61 5.07 -10.33
C VAL A 104 -7.87 5.58 -11.75
N PRO A 105 -9.14 5.69 -12.17
CA PRO A 105 -9.47 6.15 -13.51
C PRO A 105 -9.12 7.64 -13.67
N ALA A 106 -8.92 8.06 -14.92
CA ALA A 106 -8.96 9.48 -15.24
C ALA A 106 -10.37 10.01 -14.94
N MET A 107 -10.47 11.08 -14.17
CA MET A 107 -11.75 11.74 -13.92
C MET A 107 -11.93 12.78 -15.01
N ILE A 108 -12.90 12.55 -15.90
CA ILE A 108 -13.30 13.53 -16.91
C ILE A 108 -14.22 14.53 -16.19
N ASN A 109 -13.86 15.81 -16.22
CA ASN A 109 -14.69 16.89 -15.70
C ASN A 109 -15.93 17.13 -16.56
#